data_AF-A0A914A8D5-F1
#
_entry.id   AF-A0A914A8D5-F1
#
_cell.length_a   1.000
_cell.length_b   1.000
_cell.length_c   1.000
_cell.angle_alpha   90.00
_cell.angle_beta   90.00
_cell.angle_gamma   90.00
#
_symmetry.space_group_name_H-M   'P 1'
#
loop_
_entity.id
_entity.type
_entity.pdbx_description
1 polymer ?
#
loop_
_entity_poly.entity_id
_entity_poly.type
_entity_poly.pdbx_seq_one_letter_code
_entity_poly.pdbx_strand_id
1 'polypeptide(L)'
;MIKMKCLLIALFAVVVQCCLFAATAHADSDCDSCLEAALRPLYSQLDVFRDQLDAVHVSCTKDVLDCSEVGPLGMEDGRIPDASITASSFFYNLANYAPHRARLNFQGGISSAWASAGPSDPNPWIQVDFGTSVIVTGVITQGRGDSPYDNQLVSEFKVAYSNDGQEWTYVTAEGATSPRKFPGNLKGHNSQVTTTFPKAFQAKFLRILPTKWGAHCSMRFEVLGCESHE
;
A
#
# COMPACT_ATOMS: atom_id res chain seq x y z
N MET A 1 -51.52 -6.92 -4.76
CA MET A 1 -50.76 -6.85 -3.49
C MET A 1 -49.95 -8.12 -3.18
N ILE A 2 -50.51 -9.34 -3.30
CA ILE A 2 -49.78 -10.60 -2.97
C ILE A 2 -48.61 -10.88 -3.93
N LYS A 3 -48.78 -10.63 -5.25
CA LYS A 3 -47.70 -10.76 -6.25
C LYS A 3 -46.48 -9.86 -5.99
N MET A 4 -46.69 -8.71 -5.34
CA MET A 4 -45.67 -7.70 -5.08
C MET A 4 -44.77 -8.08 -3.88
N LYS A 5 -45.35 -8.73 -2.86
CA LYS A 5 -44.60 -9.30 -1.74
C LYS A 5 -43.73 -10.49 -2.17
N CYS A 6 -44.22 -11.33 -3.09
CA CYS A 6 -43.44 -12.43 -3.65
C CYS A 6 -42.21 -11.93 -4.47
N LEU A 7 -42.36 -10.84 -5.23
CA LEU A 7 -41.27 -10.27 -6.01
C LEU A 7 -40.17 -9.66 -5.12
N LEU A 8 -40.56 -8.97 -4.05
CA LEU A 8 -39.62 -8.38 -3.10
C LEU A 8 -38.85 -9.46 -2.32
N ILE A 9 -39.52 -10.55 -1.93
CA ILE A 9 -38.88 -11.70 -1.27
C ILE A 9 -37.92 -12.41 -2.23
N ALA A 10 -38.28 -12.53 -3.51
CA ALA A 10 -37.40 -13.11 -4.52
C ALA A 10 -36.16 -12.24 -4.78
N LEU A 11 -36.32 -10.91 -4.86
CA LEU A 11 -35.18 -9.98 -4.95
C LEU A 11 -34.27 -10.10 -3.73
N PHE A 12 -34.84 -10.10 -2.52
CA PHE A 12 -34.05 -10.20 -1.29
C PHE A 12 -33.31 -11.53 -1.20
N ALA A 13 -33.97 -12.64 -1.57
CA ALA A 13 -33.35 -13.96 -1.60
C ALA A 13 -32.21 -14.05 -2.63
N VAL A 14 -32.39 -13.47 -3.82
CA VAL A 14 -31.35 -13.45 -4.87
C VAL A 14 -30.17 -12.56 -4.48
N VAL A 15 -30.42 -11.39 -3.88
CA VAL A 15 -29.35 -10.52 -3.35
C VAL A 15 -28.59 -11.22 -2.23
N VAL A 16 -29.28 -11.86 -1.28
CA VAL A 16 -28.62 -12.64 -0.21
C VAL A 16 -27.82 -13.80 -0.80
N GLN A 17 -28.33 -14.50 -1.81
CA GLN A 17 -27.62 -15.58 -2.48
C GLN A 17 -26.38 -15.07 -3.23
N CYS A 18 -26.45 -13.93 -3.89
CA CYS A 18 -25.32 -13.27 -4.57
C CYS A 18 -24.27 -12.78 -3.56
N CYS A 19 -24.68 -12.19 -2.43
CA CYS A 19 -23.76 -11.79 -1.35
C CYS A 19 -23.07 -13.01 -0.72
N LEU A 20 -23.79 -14.12 -0.51
CA LEU A 20 -23.21 -15.38 -0.04
C LEU A 20 -22.24 -15.99 -1.07
N PHE A 21 -22.53 -15.90 -2.36
CA PHE A 21 -21.64 -16.38 -3.43
C PHE A 21 -20.37 -15.52 -3.54
N ALA A 22 -20.51 -14.19 -3.52
CA ALA A 22 -19.39 -13.24 -3.53
C ALA A 22 -18.50 -13.38 -2.29
N ALA A 23 -19.08 -13.65 -1.12
CA ALA A 23 -18.31 -13.94 0.10
C ALA A 23 -17.47 -15.24 0.02
N THR A 24 -17.75 -16.11 -0.97
CA THR A 24 -17.02 -17.37 -1.18
C THR A 24 -16.11 -17.37 -2.42
N ALA A 25 -16.30 -16.43 -3.36
CA ALA A 25 -15.55 -16.34 -4.61
C ALA A 25 -14.73 -15.04 -4.66
N HIS A 26 -13.40 -15.18 -4.61
CA HIS A 26 -12.42 -14.09 -4.60
C HIS A 26 -12.27 -13.44 -5.99
N ALA A 27 -13.16 -12.54 -6.40
CA ALA A 27 -12.93 -11.66 -7.56
C ALA A 27 -13.91 -10.45 -7.59
N ASP A 28 -13.37 -9.23 -7.43
CA ASP A 28 -14.09 -7.95 -7.51
C ASP A 28 -14.86 -7.74 -8.83
N SER A 29 -14.48 -8.41 -9.92
CA SER A 29 -15.14 -8.25 -11.23
C SER A 29 -16.46 -9.02 -11.40
N ASP A 30 -16.75 -9.98 -10.52
CA ASP A 30 -17.93 -10.84 -10.65
C ASP A 30 -19.17 -10.31 -9.91
N CYS A 31 -19.01 -9.36 -8.97
CA CYS A 31 -20.15 -8.85 -8.21
C CYS A 31 -21.02 -7.92 -9.07
N ASP A 32 -20.42 -6.99 -9.80
CA ASP A 32 -21.13 -6.10 -10.74
C ASP A 32 -21.75 -6.87 -11.90
N SER A 33 -21.04 -7.89 -12.43
CA SER A 33 -21.56 -8.72 -13.52
C SER A 33 -22.72 -9.60 -13.05
N CYS A 34 -22.67 -10.14 -11.82
CA CYS A 34 -23.78 -10.87 -11.21
C CYS A 34 -24.97 -9.96 -10.89
N LEU A 35 -24.72 -8.75 -10.38
CA LEU A 35 -25.77 -7.79 -10.06
C LEU A 35 -26.48 -7.32 -11.35
N GLU A 36 -25.74 -6.95 -12.39
CA GLU A 36 -26.28 -6.62 -13.72
C GLU A 36 -27.04 -7.80 -14.35
N ALA A 37 -26.51 -9.03 -14.24
CA ALA A 37 -27.18 -10.23 -14.76
C ALA A 37 -28.48 -10.56 -13.99
N ALA A 38 -28.51 -10.34 -12.68
CA ALA A 38 -29.69 -10.56 -11.83
C ALA A 38 -30.76 -9.47 -12.02
N LEU A 39 -30.36 -8.24 -12.32
CA LEU A 39 -31.25 -7.10 -12.51
C LEU A 39 -31.76 -6.94 -13.95
N ARG A 40 -31.04 -7.48 -14.94
CA ARG A 40 -31.43 -7.47 -16.37
C ARG A 40 -32.90 -7.84 -16.66
N PRO A 41 -33.49 -8.87 -16.03
CA PRO A 41 -34.90 -9.22 -16.26
C PRO A 41 -35.87 -8.19 -15.66
N LEU A 42 -35.43 -7.41 -14.68
CA LEU A 42 -36.24 -6.47 -13.92
C LEU A 42 -36.17 -5.04 -14.48
N TYR A 43 -35.12 -4.68 -15.23
CA TYR A 43 -34.92 -3.35 -15.83
C TYR A 43 -36.11 -2.84 -16.66
N SER A 44 -36.97 -3.73 -17.21
CA SER A 44 -38.18 -3.32 -17.94
C SER A 44 -39.35 -2.86 -17.04
N GLN A 45 -39.20 -2.94 -15.71
CA GLN A 45 -40.24 -2.59 -14.72
C GLN A 45 -39.75 -1.63 -13.62
N LEU A 46 -38.51 -1.13 -13.69
CA LEU A 46 -37.82 -0.47 -12.59
C LEU A 46 -37.59 1.04 -12.82
N ASP A 47 -38.66 1.82 -12.99
CA ASP A 47 -38.58 3.28 -12.71
C ASP A 47 -38.83 3.59 -11.22
N VAL A 48 -39.31 2.62 -10.44
CA VAL A 48 -39.82 2.84 -9.07
C VAL A 48 -38.78 2.53 -7.97
N PHE A 49 -37.71 1.82 -8.27
CA PHE A 49 -36.76 1.33 -7.24
C PHE A 49 -35.31 1.77 -7.47
N ARG A 50 -35.08 2.74 -8.36
CA ARG A 50 -33.74 3.27 -8.66
C ARG A 50 -32.99 3.68 -7.38
N ASP A 51 -33.65 4.42 -6.51
CA ASP A 51 -33.07 4.89 -5.24
C ASP A 51 -32.72 3.75 -4.27
N GLN A 52 -33.43 2.61 -4.31
CA GLN A 52 -33.11 1.44 -3.49
C GLN A 52 -31.98 0.59 -4.09
N LEU A 53 -31.88 0.56 -5.41
CA LEU A 53 -30.80 -0.11 -6.14
C LEU A 53 -29.47 0.59 -5.92
N ASP A 54 -29.47 1.92 -5.98
CA ASP A 54 -28.30 2.76 -5.71
C ASP A 54 -27.80 2.53 -4.27
N ALA A 55 -28.70 2.39 -3.30
CA ALA A 55 -28.35 2.07 -1.92
C ALA A 55 -27.71 0.67 -1.73
N VAL A 56 -28.10 -0.32 -2.54
CA VAL A 56 -27.52 -1.68 -2.51
C VAL A 56 -26.15 -1.71 -3.19
N HIS A 57 -25.99 -1.02 -4.31
CA HIS A 57 -24.70 -0.84 -4.98
C HIS A 57 -23.67 -0.17 -4.04
N VAL A 58 -24.11 0.86 -3.31
CA VAL A 58 -23.34 1.55 -2.27
C VAL A 58 -23.06 0.67 -1.04
N SER A 59 -23.83 -0.40 -0.79
CA SER A 59 -23.57 -1.30 0.34
C SER A 59 -22.56 -2.41 0.02
N CYS A 60 -22.38 -2.77 -1.26
CA CYS A 60 -21.38 -3.76 -1.68
C CYS A 60 -19.98 -3.16 -1.84
N THR A 61 -19.83 -1.83 -1.92
CA THR A 61 -18.54 -1.13 -2.07
C THR A 61 -17.94 -0.63 -0.74
N LYS A 62 -18.64 -0.82 0.39
CA LYS A 62 -18.33 -0.13 1.66
C LYS A 62 -17.06 -0.55 2.40
N ASP A 63 -16.36 -1.59 1.95
CA ASP A 63 -15.08 -2.04 2.54
C ASP A 63 -13.88 -1.83 1.59
N VAL A 64 -14.05 -1.05 0.52
CA VAL A 64 -12.95 -0.67 -0.35
C VAL A 64 -12.31 0.58 0.23
N LEU A 65 -11.05 0.49 0.68
CA LEU A 65 -10.21 1.68 0.84
C LEU A 65 -10.13 2.34 -0.54
N ASP A 66 -10.99 3.33 -0.79
CA ASP A 66 -11.05 4.01 -2.07
C ASP A 66 -9.87 4.97 -2.18
N CYS A 67 -8.97 4.65 -3.09
CA CYS A 67 -7.80 5.44 -3.42
C CYS A 67 -7.87 5.79 -4.89
N SER A 68 -8.79 6.69 -5.21
CA SER A 68 -9.13 7.09 -6.58
C SER A 68 -7.95 7.68 -7.35
N GLU A 69 -7.02 8.35 -6.65
CA GLU A 69 -5.83 8.95 -7.23
C GLU A 69 -4.57 8.49 -6.50
N VAL A 70 -3.98 7.36 -6.94
CA VAL A 70 -2.72 6.85 -6.38
C VAL A 70 -1.55 7.69 -6.86
N GLY A 71 -0.83 8.32 -5.93
CA GLY A 71 0.34 9.15 -6.22
C GLY A 71 1.42 9.08 -5.13
N PRO A 72 2.52 9.84 -5.30
CA PRO A 72 3.57 9.94 -4.29
C PRO A 72 3.03 10.66 -3.04
N LEU A 73 3.36 10.12 -1.86
CA LEU A 73 2.95 10.67 -0.57
C LEU A 73 3.92 11.75 -0.04
N GLY A 74 5.06 11.95 -0.69
CA GLY A 74 5.85 13.18 -0.52
C GLY A 74 7.28 12.98 -0.03
N MET A 75 7.87 11.79 -0.25
CA MET A 75 9.29 11.61 0.01
C MET A 75 10.12 12.43 -0.95
N GLU A 76 9.88 12.33 -2.26
CA GLU A 76 10.68 13.01 -3.28
C GLU A 76 10.51 14.54 -3.25
N ASP A 77 9.26 15.00 -3.15
CA ASP A 77 8.92 16.43 -3.28
C ASP A 77 9.04 17.24 -1.99
N GLY A 78 9.33 16.58 -0.86
CA GLY A 78 9.56 17.24 0.42
C GLY A 78 8.31 17.56 1.24
N ARG A 79 7.10 17.14 0.81
CA ARG A 79 5.89 17.28 1.63
C ARG A 79 6.00 16.55 2.97
N ILE A 80 6.66 15.39 2.99
CA ILE A 80 7.07 14.74 4.24
C ILE A 80 8.30 15.48 4.77
N PRO A 81 8.28 16.05 5.98
CA PRO A 81 9.43 16.78 6.53
C PRO A 81 10.54 15.84 7.01
N ASP A 82 11.79 16.32 7.07
CA ASP A 82 12.95 15.50 7.44
C ASP A 82 12.80 14.82 8.82
N ALA A 83 12.17 15.52 9.78
CA ALA A 83 11.92 15.01 11.13
C ALA A 83 10.98 13.79 11.17
N SER A 84 10.13 13.65 10.14
CA SER A 84 9.22 12.51 9.98
C SER A 84 9.91 11.27 9.40
N ILE A 85 11.17 11.36 9.00
CA ILE A 85 11.93 10.25 8.42
C ILE A 85 12.95 9.79 9.46
N THR A 86 12.77 8.58 9.97
CA THR A 86 13.64 8.01 11.01
C THR A 86 14.10 6.61 10.64
N ALA A 87 15.20 6.15 11.21
CA ALA A 87 15.74 4.80 10.97
C ALA A 87 16.28 4.21 12.27
N SER A 88 16.46 2.89 12.29
CA SER A 88 17.10 2.17 13.40
C SER A 88 18.51 2.66 13.67
N SER A 89 19.24 2.97 12.60
CA SER A 89 20.64 3.38 12.62
C SER A 89 21.01 4.04 11.30
N PHE A 90 22.17 4.69 11.28
CA PHE A 90 22.78 5.15 10.04
C PHE A 90 24.30 5.15 10.15
N PHE A 91 24.97 5.06 9.01
CA PHE A 91 26.42 4.85 8.91
C PHE A 91 27.22 5.85 9.75
N TYR A 92 27.88 5.35 10.80
CA TYR A 92 28.66 6.12 11.79
C TYR A 92 27.96 7.35 12.38
N ASN A 93 26.62 7.38 12.41
CA ASN A 93 25.85 8.57 12.77
C ASN A 93 26.25 9.83 11.97
N LEU A 94 26.72 9.66 10.74
CA LEU A 94 27.11 10.77 9.87
C LEU A 94 25.89 11.31 9.14
N ALA A 95 25.68 12.63 9.20
CA ALA A 95 24.56 13.32 8.55
C ALA A 95 24.45 13.05 7.02
N ASN A 96 25.56 12.67 6.39
CA ASN A 96 25.63 12.27 4.99
C ASN A 96 24.87 10.98 4.64
N TYR A 97 24.51 10.17 5.64
CA TYR A 97 23.79 8.90 5.48
C TYR A 97 22.52 8.85 6.34
N ALA A 98 22.13 9.99 6.89
CA ALA A 98 20.97 10.10 7.77
C ALA A 98 19.66 9.74 7.04
N PRO A 99 18.58 9.42 7.78
CA PRO A 99 17.34 8.89 7.19
C PRO A 99 16.71 9.79 6.10
N HIS A 100 16.76 11.12 6.25
CA HIS A 100 16.24 12.07 5.26
C HIS A 100 16.94 11.99 3.90
N ARG A 101 18.11 11.35 3.80
CA ARG A 101 18.79 11.06 2.52
C ARG A 101 18.11 9.94 1.72
N ALA A 102 17.12 9.26 2.30
CA ALA A 102 16.37 8.19 1.67
C ALA A 102 15.26 8.67 0.72
N ARG A 103 15.14 9.95 0.43
CA ARG A 103 14.15 10.45 -0.54
C ARG A 103 14.45 9.89 -1.93
N LEU A 104 13.42 9.49 -2.67
CA LEU A 104 13.56 9.06 -4.07
C LEU A 104 14.26 10.15 -4.89
N ASN A 105 15.12 9.75 -5.83
CA ASN A 105 15.90 10.63 -6.71
C ASN A 105 16.77 11.68 -5.99
N PHE A 106 17.01 11.54 -4.68
CA PHE A 106 17.83 12.47 -3.92
C PHE A 106 19.23 12.65 -4.53
N GLN A 107 19.63 13.91 -4.77
CA GLN A 107 20.88 14.30 -5.41
C GLN A 107 21.90 14.76 -4.36
N GLY A 108 22.60 13.79 -3.76
CA GLY A 108 23.61 14.00 -2.73
C GLY A 108 25.04 13.67 -3.15
N GLY A 109 25.28 13.45 -4.45
CA GLY A 109 26.53 12.87 -4.95
C GLY A 109 26.79 11.51 -4.30
N ILE A 110 28.00 11.28 -3.79
CA ILE A 110 28.33 10.04 -3.08
C ILE A 110 27.48 9.82 -1.82
N SER A 111 26.82 10.83 -1.26
CA SER A 111 26.03 10.76 -0.02
C SER A 111 24.52 10.78 -0.30
N SER A 112 24.11 10.10 -1.36
CA SER A 112 22.76 10.15 -1.92
C SER A 112 21.88 8.95 -1.56
N ALA A 113 21.95 8.49 -0.31
CA ALA A 113 20.99 7.55 0.27
C ALA A 113 21.10 7.54 1.79
N TRP A 114 20.04 7.07 2.45
CA TRP A 114 20.22 6.49 3.77
C TRP A 114 21.07 5.22 3.65
N ALA A 115 21.98 5.03 4.58
CA ALA A 115 22.76 3.80 4.72
C ALA A 115 22.77 3.39 6.19
N SER A 116 22.48 2.12 6.49
CA SER A 116 22.41 1.62 7.88
C SER A 116 23.79 1.66 8.57
N ALA A 117 23.87 1.32 9.85
CA ALA A 117 25.16 1.18 10.54
C ALA A 117 25.92 -0.13 10.19
N GLY A 118 25.54 -0.81 9.10
CA GLY A 118 26.22 -2.00 8.60
C GLY A 118 26.14 -3.17 9.58
N PRO A 119 27.23 -3.91 9.85
CA PRO A 119 27.21 -5.08 10.73
C PRO A 119 26.74 -4.85 12.17
N SER A 120 26.76 -3.60 12.65
CA SER A 120 26.29 -3.25 13.99
C SER A 120 24.76 -3.23 14.12
N ASP A 121 24.04 -3.24 13.00
CA ASP A 121 22.58 -3.29 12.95
C ASP A 121 22.13 -4.40 11.97
N PRO A 122 21.96 -5.65 12.45
CA PRO A 122 21.62 -6.78 11.60
C PRO A 122 20.16 -6.78 11.12
N ASN A 123 19.30 -5.95 11.73
CA ASN A 123 17.87 -5.87 11.40
C ASN A 123 17.48 -4.40 11.18
N PRO A 124 18.08 -3.72 10.19
CA PRO A 124 17.87 -2.30 10.00
C PRO A 124 16.42 -2.04 9.57
N TRP A 125 15.93 -0.84 9.90
CA TRP A 125 14.66 -0.34 9.39
C TRP A 125 14.76 1.15 9.11
N ILE A 126 13.94 1.60 8.16
CA ILE A 126 13.67 3.01 7.91
C ILE A 126 12.16 3.22 7.87
N GLN A 127 11.67 4.32 8.40
CA GLN A 127 10.25 4.59 8.47
C GLN A 127 9.92 6.05 8.18
N VAL A 128 8.65 6.26 7.87
CA VAL A 128 8.03 7.56 7.64
C VAL A 128 6.84 7.71 8.58
N ASP A 129 6.73 8.87 9.20
CA ASP A 129 5.53 9.38 9.84
C ASP A 129 4.81 10.35 8.89
N PHE A 130 3.61 10.00 8.44
CA PHE A 130 2.82 10.83 7.54
C PHE A 130 2.14 12.01 8.27
N GLY A 131 2.13 12.02 9.60
CA GLY A 131 1.45 13.01 10.45
C GLY A 131 -0.08 12.87 10.48
N THR A 132 -0.67 12.39 9.38
CA THR A 132 -2.08 12.07 9.23
C THR A 132 -2.29 10.62 8.78
N SER A 133 -3.53 10.16 8.85
CA SER A 133 -3.93 8.88 8.30
C SER A 133 -3.95 8.95 6.77
N VAL A 134 -3.29 8.00 6.11
CA VAL A 134 -3.23 7.90 4.64
C VAL A 134 -3.51 6.47 4.20
N ILE A 135 -3.94 6.30 2.96
CA ILE A 135 -4.05 4.98 2.33
C ILE A 135 -2.76 4.70 1.60
N VAL A 136 -2.10 3.60 1.92
CA VAL A 136 -0.86 3.16 1.30
C VAL A 136 -1.14 1.99 0.35
N THR A 137 -0.63 2.10 -0.88
CA THR A 137 -0.82 1.10 -1.94
C THR A 137 0.49 0.45 -2.41
N GLY A 138 1.63 1.09 -2.15
CA GLY A 138 2.93 0.57 -2.57
C GLY A 138 4.11 1.47 -2.22
N VAL A 139 5.28 1.11 -2.73
CA VAL A 139 6.53 1.89 -2.61
C VAL A 139 7.32 1.84 -3.91
N ILE A 140 8.11 2.88 -4.16
CA ILE A 140 9.17 2.88 -5.19
C ILE A 140 10.51 2.85 -4.45
N THR A 141 11.45 2.02 -4.87
CA THR A 141 12.76 1.87 -4.24
C THR A 141 13.91 2.09 -5.21
N GLN A 142 15.02 2.64 -4.71
CA GLN A 142 16.27 2.91 -5.41
C GLN A 142 17.47 2.55 -4.51
N GLY A 143 18.60 2.23 -5.13
CA GLY A 143 19.88 2.13 -4.44
C GLY A 143 20.51 3.49 -4.12
N ARG A 144 21.73 3.48 -3.57
CA ARG A 144 22.57 4.67 -3.40
C ARG A 144 22.90 5.30 -4.76
N GLY A 145 22.62 6.59 -4.93
CA GLY A 145 22.98 7.33 -6.15
C GLY A 145 24.48 7.62 -6.25
N ASP A 146 24.96 7.87 -7.48
CA ASP A 146 26.26 8.49 -7.81
C ASP A 146 27.48 8.00 -7.00
N SER A 147 27.44 6.76 -6.54
CA SER A 147 28.49 6.11 -5.76
C SER A 147 29.43 5.39 -6.72
N PRO A 148 30.76 5.56 -6.60
CA PRO A 148 31.71 4.74 -7.35
C PRO A 148 31.71 3.27 -6.90
N TYR A 149 31.12 2.99 -5.74
CA TYR A 149 30.93 1.63 -5.23
C TYR A 149 29.59 1.10 -5.71
N ASP A 150 29.65 0.10 -6.60
CA ASP A 150 28.47 -0.59 -7.11
C ASP A 150 27.74 -1.39 -6.03
N ASN A 151 26.45 -1.64 -6.27
CA ASN A 151 25.63 -2.60 -5.52
C ASN A 151 25.36 -2.24 -4.05
N GLN A 152 25.32 -0.95 -3.67
CA GLN A 152 24.82 -0.51 -2.36
C GLN A 152 23.33 -0.23 -2.43
N LEU A 153 22.54 -1.29 -2.27
CA LEU A 153 21.11 -1.30 -2.49
C LEU A 153 20.44 -2.39 -1.65
N VAL A 154 19.15 -2.22 -1.40
CA VAL A 154 18.30 -3.24 -0.79
C VAL A 154 17.65 -4.08 -1.88
N SER A 155 17.83 -5.40 -1.81
CA SER A 155 17.36 -6.37 -2.81
C SER A 155 16.18 -7.22 -2.34
N GLU A 156 15.91 -7.23 -1.03
CA GLU A 156 14.72 -7.85 -0.44
C GLU A 156 14.35 -7.07 0.83
N PHE A 157 13.06 -6.83 1.04
CA PHE A 157 12.55 -6.15 2.23
C PHE A 157 11.18 -6.67 2.65
N LYS A 158 10.81 -6.38 3.90
CA LYS A 158 9.45 -6.49 4.41
C LYS A 158 8.88 -5.10 4.65
N VAL A 159 7.57 -5.00 4.78
CA VAL A 159 6.89 -3.75 5.13
C VAL A 159 6.04 -3.99 6.37
N ALA A 160 6.09 -3.05 7.30
CA ALA A 160 5.18 -2.95 8.42
C ALA A 160 4.57 -1.56 8.48
N TYR A 161 3.38 -1.45 9.04
CA TYR A 161 2.66 -0.19 9.19
C TYR A 161 2.04 -0.09 10.58
N SER A 162 1.72 1.14 10.98
CA SER A 162 1.20 1.45 12.31
C SER A 162 0.35 2.71 12.29
N ASN A 163 -0.54 2.85 13.28
CA ASN A 163 -1.32 4.05 13.55
C ASN A 163 -0.85 4.83 14.78
N ASP A 164 0.03 4.25 15.60
CA ASP A 164 0.53 4.83 16.86
C ASP A 164 2.06 4.85 16.97
N GLY A 165 2.76 4.25 16.00
CA GLY A 165 4.22 4.12 15.96
C GLY A 165 4.78 3.06 16.92
N GLN A 166 3.94 2.41 17.72
CA GLN A 166 4.31 1.46 18.77
C GLN A 166 3.97 0.02 18.37
N GLU A 167 2.72 -0.21 17.97
CA GLU A 167 2.24 -1.51 17.51
C GLU A 167 2.31 -1.59 16.00
N TRP A 168 2.97 -2.63 15.49
CA TRP A 168 3.29 -2.75 14.06
C TRP A 168 2.65 -3.99 13.46
N THR A 169 1.90 -3.78 12.37
CA THR A 169 1.33 -4.86 11.57
C THR A 169 2.16 -5.06 10.31
N TYR A 170 2.51 -6.30 9.99
CA TYR A 170 3.24 -6.63 8.78
C TYR A 170 2.31 -6.80 7.59
N VAL A 171 2.76 -6.34 6.42
CA VAL A 171 2.12 -6.69 5.15
C VAL A 171 2.37 -8.17 4.87
N THR A 172 1.30 -8.94 4.67
CA THR A 172 1.34 -10.37 4.35
C THR A 172 0.86 -10.62 2.92
N ALA A 173 1.08 -11.83 2.42
CA ALA A 173 0.36 -12.31 1.25
C ALA A 173 -1.08 -12.67 1.65
N GLU A 174 -1.99 -12.67 0.69
CA GLU A 174 -3.38 -13.07 0.92
C GLU A 174 -3.44 -14.50 1.49
N GLY A 175 -4.17 -14.67 2.60
CA GLY A 175 -4.27 -15.93 3.33
C GLY A 175 -3.00 -16.35 4.10
N ALA A 176 -1.92 -15.55 4.10
CA ALA A 176 -0.68 -15.89 4.79
C ALA A 176 -0.56 -15.22 6.17
N THR A 177 0.04 -15.94 7.12
CA THR A 177 0.34 -15.45 8.48
C THR A 177 1.75 -14.89 8.63
N SER A 178 2.64 -15.21 7.69
CA SER A 178 4.03 -14.74 7.72
C SER A 178 4.22 -13.44 6.93
N PRO A 179 5.09 -12.52 7.38
CA PRO A 179 5.38 -11.28 6.66
C PRO A 179 5.88 -11.55 5.24
N ARG A 180 5.29 -10.87 4.25
CA ARG A 180 5.68 -10.99 2.85
C ARG A 180 7.06 -10.38 2.63
N LYS A 181 7.90 -11.08 1.87
CA LYS A 181 9.19 -10.58 1.37
C LYS A 181 8.99 -10.01 -0.03
N PHE A 182 9.29 -8.74 -0.19
CA PHE A 182 9.20 -8.03 -1.45
C PHE A 182 10.58 -7.99 -2.13
N PRO A 183 10.65 -8.24 -3.45
CA PRO A 183 11.88 -8.02 -4.19
C PRO A 183 12.16 -6.52 -4.28
N GLY A 184 13.42 -6.13 -4.05
CA GLY A 184 13.91 -4.76 -4.19
C GLY A 184 14.73 -4.57 -5.45
N ASN A 185 15.73 -3.69 -5.38
CA ASN A 185 16.62 -3.40 -6.49
C ASN A 185 17.62 -4.55 -6.71
N LEU A 186 18.00 -4.80 -7.97
CA LEU A 186 18.95 -5.86 -8.33
C LEU A 186 20.26 -5.32 -8.93
N LYS A 187 20.23 -4.14 -9.54
CA LYS A 187 21.38 -3.46 -10.15
C LYS A 187 21.05 -2.01 -10.47
N GLY A 188 22.10 -1.19 -10.58
CA GLY A 188 22.01 0.20 -11.01
C GLY A 188 21.64 1.15 -9.88
N HIS A 189 22.49 2.16 -9.68
CA HIS A 189 22.33 3.20 -8.65
C HIS A 189 20.97 3.91 -8.72
N ASN A 190 20.51 4.19 -9.94
CA ASN A 190 19.33 5.02 -10.20
C ASN A 190 18.11 4.24 -10.73
N SER A 191 18.18 2.91 -10.82
CA SER A 191 17.04 2.09 -11.24
C SER A 191 15.96 2.13 -10.17
N GLN A 192 14.78 2.62 -10.53
CA GLN A 192 13.58 2.59 -9.68
C GLN A 192 12.88 1.24 -9.81
N VAL A 193 12.46 0.67 -8.68
CA VAL A 193 11.63 -0.54 -8.62
C VAL A 193 10.35 -0.23 -7.86
N THR A 194 9.23 -0.27 -8.57
CA THR A 194 7.89 -0.10 -7.99
C THR A 194 7.38 -1.43 -7.45
N THR A 195 6.95 -1.44 -6.20
CA THR A 195 6.32 -2.58 -5.52
C THR A 195 4.93 -2.18 -5.06
N THR A 196 3.91 -2.84 -5.59
CA THR A 196 2.53 -2.72 -5.09
C THR A 196 2.26 -3.74 -4.00
N PHE A 197 1.45 -3.35 -3.01
CA PHE A 197 1.04 -4.24 -1.93
C PHE A 197 -0.20 -5.04 -2.32
N PRO A 198 -0.39 -6.26 -1.78
CA PRO A 198 -1.53 -7.11 -2.14
C PRO A 198 -2.89 -6.49 -1.79
N LYS A 199 -2.90 -5.73 -0.70
CA LYS A 199 -4.07 -4.98 -0.24
C LYS A 199 -3.59 -3.60 0.22
N ALA A 200 -4.33 -2.57 -0.18
CA ALA A 200 -4.12 -1.22 0.35
C ALA A 200 -4.46 -1.19 1.84
N PHE A 201 -3.76 -0.38 2.62
CA PHE A 201 -4.01 -0.27 4.05
C PHE A 201 -3.92 1.18 4.52
N GLN A 202 -4.70 1.50 5.54
CA GLN A 202 -4.66 2.80 6.19
C GLN A 202 -3.57 2.80 7.26
N ALA A 203 -2.73 3.83 7.29
CA ALA A 203 -1.65 3.94 8.24
C ALA A 203 -1.25 5.41 8.50
N LYS A 204 -0.68 5.68 9.68
CA LYS A 204 0.06 6.91 9.98
C LYS A 204 1.57 6.74 9.85
N PHE A 205 2.05 5.50 9.96
CA PHE A 205 3.45 5.16 9.83
C PHE A 205 3.65 4.01 8.86
N LEU A 206 4.69 4.10 8.04
CA LEU A 206 5.17 3.00 7.22
C LEU A 206 6.64 2.75 7.52
N ARG A 207 7.00 1.48 7.75
CA ARG A 207 8.36 1.02 8.00
C ARG A 207 8.76 0.00 6.95
N ILE A 208 9.89 0.25 6.29
CA ILE A 208 10.57 -0.69 5.41
C ILE A 208 11.66 -1.38 6.22
N LEU A 209 11.69 -2.72 6.17
CA LEU A 209 12.65 -3.56 6.88
C LEU A 209 13.47 -4.36 5.86
N PRO A 210 14.65 -3.86 5.43
CA PRO A 210 15.56 -4.60 4.58
C PRO A 210 15.92 -5.98 5.17
N THR A 211 15.82 -7.03 4.36
CA THR A 211 16.19 -8.40 4.74
C THR A 211 17.35 -8.94 3.91
N LYS A 212 17.60 -8.37 2.73
CA LYS A 212 18.81 -8.62 1.93
C LYS A 212 19.25 -7.34 1.23
N TRP A 213 20.55 -7.21 1.03
CA TRP A 213 21.18 -6.09 0.34
C TRP A 213 22.44 -6.57 -0.39
N GLY A 214 22.98 -5.70 -1.25
CA GLY A 214 24.26 -5.95 -1.92
C GLY A 214 25.46 -5.70 -1.01
N ALA A 215 26.37 -4.82 -1.43
CA ALA A 215 27.58 -4.48 -0.68
C ALA A 215 27.31 -3.77 0.65
N HIS A 216 26.25 -2.96 0.72
CA HIS A 216 25.84 -2.26 1.93
C HIS A 216 24.34 -1.97 1.89
N CYS A 217 23.66 -2.08 3.04
CA CYS A 217 22.25 -1.71 3.17
C CYS A 217 22.09 -0.21 2.99
N SER A 218 21.61 0.19 1.82
CA SER A 218 21.36 1.59 1.46
C SER A 218 20.10 1.68 0.61
N MET A 219 19.30 2.73 0.82
CA MET A 219 18.01 2.87 0.13
C MET A 219 17.63 4.33 -0.06
N ARG A 220 17.03 4.60 -1.22
CA ARG A 220 16.12 5.72 -1.47
C ARG A 220 14.73 5.16 -1.78
N PHE A 221 13.67 5.86 -1.43
CA PHE A 221 12.32 5.41 -1.69
C PHE A 221 11.28 6.53 -1.74
N GLU A 222 10.14 6.19 -2.33
CA GLU A 222 8.87 6.94 -2.27
C GLU A 222 7.76 6.00 -1.79
N VAL A 223 6.77 6.55 -1.10
CA VAL A 223 5.57 5.81 -0.72
C VAL A 223 4.43 6.21 -1.65
N LEU A 224 3.69 5.23 -2.15
CA LEU A 224 2.55 5.42 -3.03
C LEU A 224 1.24 5.25 -2.27
N GLY A 225 0.27 6.11 -2.57
CA GLY A 225 -1.00 6.13 -1.86
C GLY A 225 -1.84 7.36 -2.18
N CYS A 226 -2.76 7.67 -1.29
CA CYS A 226 -3.60 8.86 -1.31
C CYS A 226 -4.01 9.23 0.12
N GLU A 227 -4.61 10.41 0.28
CA GLU A 227 -5.22 10.81 1.54
C GLU A 227 -6.41 9.89 1.87
N SER A 228 -6.60 9.53 3.14
CA SER A 228 -7.81 8.81 3.53
C SER A 228 -8.96 9.78 3.68
N HIS A 229 -10.00 9.63 2.85
CA HIS A 229 -11.26 10.31 3.07
C HIS A 229 -12.00 9.63 4.24
N GLU A 230 -12.18 10.36 5.33
CA GLU A 230 -13.03 9.96 6.47
C GLU A 230 -14.51 10.25 6.20
#